data_AF-K9H1P5-F1
#
_entry.id   AF-K9H1P5-F1
#
_cell.length_a   1.000
_cell.length_b   1.000
_cell.length_c   1.000
_cell.angle_alpha   90.00
_cell.angle_beta   90.00
_cell.angle_gamma   90.00
#
_symmetry.space_group_name_H-M   'P 1'
#
loop_
_entity.id
_entity.type
_entity.pdbx_description
1 polymer ?
#
loop_
_entity_poly.entity_id
_entity_poly.type
_entity_poly.pdbx_seq_one_letter_code
_entity_poly.pdbx_strand_id
1 'polypeptide(L)'
;MVTPSPYAPSFTDLPMSNILVGTLYCIHYFNRAIISPFFSAPSMSPIHVTIMSFAMIFNWFNSACLAGWLRGYKVPTIPSFPTASSGTPSPRSAVVDLLSTVGAILFTVGMAGNIYSETALFRLRREEAQKRAAKKTDGEVLAGGEAQASRNKFHKVYVIPPTRGVFRYILYPHYVFEWLEWIGFALAGTAVAPLSALTAPVSASSIAIAPPLRRAPWLVPAAWAADKLAVPLPLPAIVFVVNAVTNMLPHARWGRKWYVEKFGEKAVAGRGAVLPGCSWM
;
A
#
# COMPACT_ATOMS: atom_id res chain seq x y z
N MET A 1 33.25 -21.49 -20.75
CA MET A 1 32.08 -21.51 -19.84
C MET A 1 32.56 -20.93 -18.52
N VAL A 2 32.52 -19.60 -18.36
CA VAL A 2 32.95 -18.96 -17.11
C VAL A 2 31.74 -18.94 -16.20
N THR A 3 31.73 -19.81 -15.19
CA THR A 3 30.77 -19.70 -14.09
C THR A 3 31.02 -18.33 -13.43
N PRO A 4 30.02 -17.43 -13.36
CA PRO A 4 30.20 -16.21 -12.58
C PRO A 4 30.42 -16.64 -11.13
N SER A 5 31.46 -16.07 -10.50
CA SER A 5 31.73 -16.23 -9.07
C SER A 5 30.43 -16.02 -8.26
N PRO A 6 30.12 -16.87 -7.27
CA PRO A 6 28.91 -16.79 -6.45
C PRO A 6 29.04 -15.66 -5.43
N TYR A 7 29.31 -14.44 -5.88
CA TYR A 7 29.27 -13.28 -5.01
C TYR A 7 27.81 -12.92 -4.76
N ALA A 8 27.24 -13.49 -3.70
CA ALA A 8 26.06 -12.92 -3.08
C ALA A 8 26.50 -11.61 -2.41
N PRO A 9 26.03 -10.44 -2.88
CA PRO A 9 26.44 -9.16 -2.31
C PRO A 9 26.03 -9.09 -0.84
N SER A 10 26.93 -8.60 0.01
CA SER A 10 26.64 -8.32 1.41
C SER A 10 25.66 -7.13 1.50
N PHE A 11 24.95 -7.01 2.63
CA PHE A 11 24.09 -5.86 2.89
C PHE A 11 24.83 -4.51 2.82
N THR A 12 26.12 -4.51 3.15
CA THR A 12 27.00 -3.33 3.09
C THR A 12 27.30 -2.87 1.67
N ASP A 13 27.14 -3.74 0.68
CA ASP A 13 27.49 -3.47 -0.70
C ASP A 13 26.30 -2.90 -1.49
N LEU A 14 25.10 -2.90 -0.89
CA LEU A 14 23.88 -2.42 -1.53
C LEU A 14 23.79 -0.89 -1.49
N PRO A 15 23.25 -0.24 -2.53
CA PRO A 15 22.99 1.20 -2.48
C PRO A 15 22.03 1.53 -1.34
N MET A 16 22.34 2.60 -0.59
CA MET A 16 21.49 3.03 0.54
C MET A 16 20.05 3.31 0.13
N SER A 17 19.81 3.79 -1.10
CA SER A 17 18.46 3.99 -1.64
C SER A 17 17.70 2.67 -1.84
N ASN A 18 18.36 1.60 -2.27
CA ASN A 18 17.75 0.28 -2.41
C ASN A 18 17.41 -0.31 -1.03
N ILE A 19 18.31 -0.15 -0.06
CA ILE A 19 18.07 -0.55 1.33
C ILE A 19 16.88 0.21 1.87
N LEU A 20 16.85 1.55 1.73
CA LEU A 20 15.75 2.39 2.17
C LEU A 20 14.41 1.89 1.60
N VAL A 21 14.28 1.78 0.28
CA VAL A 21 13.04 1.34 -0.36
C VAL A 21 12.65 -0.07 0.07
N GLY A 22 13.61 -1.00 0.16
CA GLY A 22 13.37 -2.35 0.69
C GLY A 22 12.87 -2.33 2.15
N THR A 23 13.47 -1.48 2.99
CA THR A 23 13.08 -1.31 4.39
C THR A 23 11.67 -0.72 4.51
N LEU A 24 11.32 0.31 3.72
CA LEU A 24 9.97 0.88 3.71
C LEU A 24 8.93 -0.19 3.38
N TYR A 25 9.17 -1.00 2.34
CA TYR A 25 8.30 -2.12 1.98
C TYR A 25 8.12 -3.12 3.13
N CYS A 26 9.24 -3.57 3.72
CA CYS A 26 9.23 -4.53 4.82
C CYS A 26 8.51 -3.99 6.05
N ILE A 27 8.69 -2.71 6.39
CA ILE A 27 8.03 -2.05 7.52
C ILE A 27 6.50 -2.02 7.32
N HIS A 28 6.03 -1.65 6.12
CA HIS A 28 4.60 -1.69 5.78
C HIS A 28 4.04 -3.11 5.96
N TYR A 29 4.66 -4.09 5.32
CA TYR A 29 4.15 -5.47 5.35
C TYR A 29 4.31 -6.14 6.70
N PHE A 30 5.31 -5.78 7.51
CA PHE A 30 5.41 -6.21 8.90
C PHE A 30 4.24 -5.67 9.72
N ASN A 31 3.88 -4.39 9.54
CA ASN A 31 2.68 -3.85 10.16
C ASN A 31 1.40 -4.59 9.70
N ARG A 32 1.22 -4.79 8.39
CA ARG A 32 -0.02 -5.35 7.83
C ARG A 32 -0.19 -6.85 8.05
N ALA A 33 0.89 -7.63 8.01
CA ALA A 33 0.84 -9.08 8.11
C ALA A 33 0.99 -9.58 9.57
N ILE A 34 1.69 -8.83 10.41
CA ILE A 34 1.99 -9.25 11.79
C ILE A 34 1.29 -8.34 12.81
N ILE A 35 1.59 -7.04 12.84
CA ILE A 35 1.08 -6.17 13.91
C ILE A 35 -0.45 -6.03 13.87
N SER A 36 -1.00 -5.76 12.70
CA SER A 36 -2.42 -5.48 12.54
C SER A 36 -3.30 -6.70 12.81
N PRO A 37 -3.05 -7.89 12.22
CA PRO A 37 -3.91 -9.06 12.41
C PRO A 37 -3.82 -9.65 13.82
N PHE A 38 -2.62 -9.70 14.42
CA PHE A 38 -2.43 -10.37 15.71
C PHE A 38 -2.73 -9.47 16.91
N PHE A 39 -2.52 -8.14 16.79
CA PHE A 39 -2.58 -7.25 17.95
C PHE A 39 -3.64 -6.13 17.84
N SER A 40 -4.00 -5.71 16.63
CA SER A 40 -4.85 -4.53 16.45
C SER A 40 -6.28 -4.86 16.06
N ALA A 41 -6.48 -5.78 15.12
CA ALA A 41 -7.78 -6.06 14.53
C ALA A 41 -8.71 -6.79 15.50
N PRO A 42 -9.98 -6.33 15.66
CA PRO A 42 -11.01 -7.11 16.33
C PRO A 42 -11.39 -8.31 15.45
N SER A 43 -12.13 -9.28 16.01
CA SER A 43 -12.56 -10.44 15.22
C SER A 43 -13.34 -10.02 13.97
N MET A 44 -12.84 -10.49 12.82
CA MET A 44 -13.39 -10.20 11.50
C MET A 44 -14.32 -11.32 11.05
N SER A 45 -15.25 -11.01 10.13
CA SER A 45 -16.09 -12.03 9.50
C SER A 45 -15.24 -13.04 8.72
N PRO A 46 -15.66 -14.33 8.64
CA PRO A 46 -14.97 -15.32 7.83
C PRO A 46 -14.77 -14.86 6.38
N ILE A 47 -13.56 -15.05 5.86
CA ILE A 47 -13.19 -14.70 4.49
C ILE A 47 -13.26 -15.98 3.64
N HIS A 48 -13.79 -15.88 2.42
CA HIS A 48 -13.80 -17.02 1.50
C HIS A 48 -12.38 -17.41 1.07
N VAL A 49 -12.10 -18.71 1.05
CA VAL A 49 -10.79 -19.28 0.67
C VAL A 49 -10.32 -18.77 -0.68
N THR A 50 -11.22 -18.67 -1.67
CA THR A 50 -10.89 -18.14 -3.01
C THR A 50 -10.30 -16.73 -2.95
N ILE A 51 -10.89 -15.83 -2.15
CA ILE A 51 -10.42 -14.44 -2.00
C ILE A 51 -9.03 -14.44 -1.34
N MET A 52 -8.84 -15.27 -0.30
CA MET A 52 -7.55 -15.43 0.36
C MET A 52 -6.47 -15.91 -0.63
N SER A 53 -6.77 -16.94 -1.43
CA SER A 53 -5.83 -17.47 -2.43
C SER A 53 -5.43 -16.41 -3.46
N PHE A 54 -6.38 -15.64 -3.98
CA PHE A 54 -6.07 -14.53 -4.90
C PHE A 54 -5.21 -13.46 -4.24
N ALA A 55 -5.47 -13.11 -2.98
CA ALA A 55 -4.65 -12.16 -2.24
C ALA A 55 -3.21 -12.67 -2.04
N MET A 56 -3.02 -13.96 -1.73
CA MET A 56 -1.70 -14.57 -1.59
C MET A 56 -0.93 -14.56 -2.92
N ILE A 57 -1.58 -15.00 -4.01
CA ILE A 57 -1.01 -15.00 -5.36
C ILE A 57 -0.61 -13.58 -5.78
N PHE A 58 -1.50 -12.61 -5.57
CA PHE A 58 -1.23 -11.21 -5.87
C PHE A 58 0.00 -10.70 -5.11
N ASN A 59 0.07 -10.91 -3.79
CA ASN A 59 1.19 -10.45 -2.98
C ASN A 59 2.51 -11.11 -3.38
N TRP A 60 2.47 -12.39 -3.76
CA TRP A 60 3.66 -13.09 -4.28
C TRP A 60 4.16 -12.44 -5.58
N PHE A 61 3.29 -12.25 -6.58
CA PHE A 61 3.66 -11.63 -7.85
C PHE A 61 4.11 -10.17 -7.66
N ASN A 62 3.39 -9.39 -6.86
CA ASN A 62 3.74 -7.99 -6.59
C ASN A 62 5.12 -7.88 -5.92
N SER A 63 5.37 -8.70 -4.89
CA SER A 63 6.67 -8.74 -4.20
C SER A 63 7.79 -9.18 -5.14
N ALA A 64 7.56 -10.19 -5.98
CA ALA A 64 8.56 -10.68 -6.94
C ALA A 64 8.93 -9.60 -7.98
N CYS A 65 7.94 -8.88 -8.51
CA CYS A 65 8.17 -7.77 -9.44
C CYS A 65 8.98 -6.63 -8.79
N LEU A 66 8.64 -6.26 -7.56
CA LEU A 66 9.34 -5.21 -6.80
C LEU A 66 10.76 -5.64 -6.42
N ALA A 67 10.95 -6.86 -5.93
CA ALA A 67 12.25 -7.41 -5.58
C ALA A 67 13.16 -7.53 -6.81
N GLY A 68 12.61 -7.94 -7.95
CA GLY A 68 13.35 -8.01 -9.20
C GLY A 68 13.86 -6.65 -9.66
N TRP A 69 13.01 -5.62 -9.53
CA TRP A 69 13.41 -4.24 -9.81
C TRP A 69 14.45 -3.71 -8.82
N LEU A 70 14.32 -3.96 -7.52
CA LEU A 70 15.31 -3.60 -6.50
C LEU A 70 16.66 -4.30 -6.70
N ARG A 71 16.67 -5.51 -7.27
CA ARG A 71 17.89 -6.21 -7.70
C ARG A 71 18.54 -5.59 -8.93
N GLY A 72 17.82 -4.76 -9.68
CA GLY A 72 18.32 -4.12 -10.90
C GLY A 72 17.94 -4.82 -12.20
N TYR A 73 16.97 -5.76 -12.19
CA TYR A 73 16.44 -6.30 -13.44
C TYR A 73 15.75 -5.17 -14.23
N LYS A 74 16.17 -4.99 -15.48
CA LYS A 74 15.61 -3.98 -16.37
C LYS A 74 14.41 -4.54 -17.12
N VAL A 75 13.35 -3.74 -17.20
CA VAL A 75 12.18 -4.03 -18.03
C VAL A 75 12.31 -3.21 -19.31
N PRO A 76 12.64 -3.82 -20.47
CA PRO A 76 12.66 -3.11 -21.73
C PRO A 76 11.24 -2.63 -22.09
N THR A 77 11.11 -1.36 -22.48
CA THR A 77 9.82 -0.75 -22.84
C THR A 77 9.84 -0.17 -24.25
N ILE A 78 8.67 -0.11 -24.88
CA ILE A 78 8.44 0.56 -26.18
C ILE A 78 7.42 1.70 -25.99
N PRO A 79 7.77 2.96 -26.34
CA PRO A 79 9.14 3.44 -26.59
C PRO A 79 10.03 3.30 -25.34
N SER A 80 11.36 3.30 -25.50
CA SER A 80 12.32 2.99 -24.44
C SER A 80 12.56 4.17 -23.49
N PHE A 81 12.52 3.91 -22.18
CA PHE A 81 12.76 4.89 -21.12
C PHE A 81 13.72 4.33 -20.07
N PRO A 82 14.50 5.19 -19.38
CA PRO A 82 15.30 4.77 -18.24
C PRO A 82 14.40 4.27 -17.10
N THR A 83 14.44 2.98 -16.80
CA THR A 83 13.69 2.36 -15.69
C THR A 83 14.53 2.21 -14.41
N ALA A 84 15.81 2.55 -14.48
CA ALA A 84 16.75 2.58 -13.36
C ALA A 84 17.82 3.65 -13.63
N SER A 85 18.42 4.21 -12.58
CA SER A 85 19.55 5.14 -12.73
C SER A 85 20.73 4.47 -13.43
N SER A 86 21.40 5.18 -14.34
CA SER A 86 22.58 4.67 -15.05
C SER A 86 23.67 4.31 -14.05
N GLY A 87 24.28 3.13 -14.22
CA GLY A 87 25.37 2.64 -13.35
C GLY A 87 26.72 3.31 -13.56
N THR A 88 26.75 4.43 -14.29
CA THR A 88 27.93 5.28 -14.36
C THR A 88 28.05 6.09 -13.06
N PRO A 89 29.27 6.28 -12.51
CA PRO A 89 29.51 7.13 -11.34
C PRO A 89 29.39 8.60 -11.75
N SER A 90 28.19 9.01 -12.15
CA SER A 90 27.81 10.41 -12.23
C SER A 90 27.12 10.80 -10.93
N PRO A 91 27.35 12.02 -10.41
CA PRO A 91 26.63 12.50 -9.25
C PRO A 91 25.12 12.39 -9.51
N ARG A 92 24.40 11.82 -8.53
CA ARG A 92 22.95 11.68 -8.61
C ARG A 92 22.35 13.08 -8.79
N SER A 93 21.39 13.22 -9.71
CA SER A 93 20.72 14.51 -9.93
C SER A 93 20.04 14.97 -8.64
N ALA A 94 20.18 16.25 -8.30
CA ALA A 94 19.53 16.86 -7.14
C ALA A 94 18.00 16.65 -7.14
N VAL A 95 17.39 16.53 -8.33
CA VAL A 95 15.97 16.22 -8.48
C VAL A 95 15.66 14.82 -7.95
N VAL A 96 16.50 13.82 -8.23
CA VAL A 96 16.32 12.45 -7.74
C VAL A 96 16.46 12.39 -6.23
N ASP A 97 17.46 13.08 -5.65
CA ASP A 97 17.63 13.13 -4.19
C ASP A 97 16.46 13.85 -3.50
N LEU A 98 15.95 14.93 -4.09
CA LEU A 98 14.76 15.64 -3.60
C LEU A 98 13.52 14.75 -3.67
N LEU A 99 13.23 14.13 -4.82
CA LEU A 99 12.10 13.22 -4.99
C LEU A 99 12.20 12.03 -4.03
N SER A 100 13.39 11.50 -3.82
CA SER A 100 13.58 10.38 -2.91
C SER A 100 13.28 10.76 -1.45
N THR A 101 13.74 11.95 -1.04
CA THR A 101 13.51 12.50 0.31
C THR A 101 12.03 12.83 0.52
N VAL A 102 11.41 13.53 -0.43
CA VAL A 102 9.96 13.81 -0.41
C VAL A 102 9.18 12.49 -0.39
N GLY A 103 9.61 11.49 -1.16
CA GLY A 103 9.02 10.17 -1.20
C GLY A 103 9.06 9.47 0.16
N ALA A 104 10.19 9.49 0.85
CA ALA A 104 10.32 8.92 2.19
C ALA A 104 9.41 9.63 3.21
N ILE A 105 9.33 10.96 3.17
CA ILE A 105 8.44 11.74 4.04
C ILE A 105 6.97 11.38 3.77
N LEU A 106 6.55 11.35 2.50
CA LEU A 106 5.20 10.99 2.11
C LEU A 106 4.85 9.55 2.52
N PHE A 107 5.81 8.63 2.39
CA PHE A 107 5.67 7.26 2.86
C PHE A 107 5.38 7.23 4.37
N THR A 108 6.21 7.90 5.17
CA THR A 108 6.05 7.93 6.63
C THR A 108 4.73 8.56 7.06
N VAL A 109 4.34 9.69 6.45
CA VAL A 109 3.06 10.36 6.72
C VAL A 109 1.88 9.46 6.32
N GLY A 110 1.97 8.81 5.16
CA GLY A 110 1.00 7.86 4.67
C GLY A 110 0.83 6.67 5.61
N MET A 111 1.93 6.00 5.97
CA MET A 111 1.90 4.87 6.89
C MET A 111 1.32 5.26 8.26
N ALA A 112 1.77 6.38 8.84
CA ALA A 112 1.27 6.86 10.12
C ALA A 112 -0.24 7.17 10.08
N GLY A 113 -0.68 7.85 9.02
CA GLY A 113 -2.09 8.18 8.81
C GLY A 113 -2.97 6.94 8.57
N ASN A 114 -2.44 5.94 7.85
CA ASN A 114 -3.11 4.66 7.62
C ASN A 114 -3.32 3.92 8.95
N ILE A 115 -2.25 3.70 9.71
CA ILE A 115 -2.29 3.02 11.02
C ILE A 115 -3.20 3.76 12.00
N TYR A 116 -3.12 5.08 12.06
CA TYR A 116 -3.98 5.91 12.91
C TYR A 116 -5.46 5.68 12.57
N SER A 117 -5.79 5.74 11.27
CA SER A 117 -7.15 5.62 10.78
C SER A 117 -7.72 4.21 11.00
N GLU A 118 -6.95 3.16 10.72
CA GLU A 118 -7.36 1.77 10.96
C GLU A 118 -7.55 1.48 12.45
N THR A 119 -6.59 1.88 13.28
CA THR A 119 -6.67 1.68 14.74
C THR A 119 -7.87 2.41 15.34
N ALA A 120 -8.19 3.61 14.84
CA ALA A 120 -9.40 4.33 15.22
C ALA A 120 -10.67 3.55 14.88
N LEU A 121 -10.77 2.95 13.68
CA LEU A 121 -11.91 2.12 13.28
C LEU A 121 -12.02 0.84 14.13
N PHE A 122 -10.89 0.19 14.44
CA PHE A 122 -10.87 -0.97 15.32
C PHE A 122 -11.34 -0.65 16.73
N ARG A 123 -10.91 0.49 17.29
CA ARG A 123 -11.39 0.97 18.59
C ARG A 123 -12.90 1.19 18.58
N LEU A 124 -13.43 1.89 17.57
CA LEU A 124 -14.87 2.15 17.46
C LEU A 124 -15.68 0.84 17.40
N ARG A 125 -15.21 -0.16 16.64
CA ARG A 125 -15.85 -1.48 16.59
C ARG A 125 -15.81 -2.20 17.94
N ARG A 126 -14.69 -2.12 18.67
CA ARG A 126 -14.54 -2.72 20.01
C ARG A 126 -15.50 -2.10 21.02
N GLU A 127 -15.54 -0.76 21.07
CA GLU A 127 -16.42 -0.02 21.98
C GLU A 127 -17.89 -0.34 21.73
N GLU A 128 -18.32 -0.38 20.47
CA GLU A 128 -19.72 -0.71 20.13
C GLU A 128 -20.06 -2.18 20.40
N ALA A 129 -19.12 -3.11 20.21
CA ALA A 129 -19.33 -4.50 20.59
C ALA A 129 -19.51 -4.66 22.10
N GLN A 130 -18.71 -3.95 22.90
CA GLN A 130 -18.82 -3.94 24.37
C GLN A 130 -20.14 -3.33 24.84
N LYS A 131 -20.56 -2.19 24.28
CA LYS A 131 -21.86 -1.56 24.61
C LYS A 131 -23.04 -2.48 24.31
N ARG A 132 -23.00 -3.20 23.19
CA ARG A 132 -24.06 -4.18 22.84
C ARG A 132 -24.06 -5.38 23.77
N ALA A 133 -22.90 -5.84 24.22
CA ALA A 133 -22.80 -6.93 25.20
C ALA A 133 -23.38 -6.50 26.56
N ALA A 134 -22.99 -5.33 27.07
CA ALA A 134 -23.51 -4.80 28.34
C ALA A 134 -25.04 -4.68 28.34
N LYS A 135 -25.62 -4.08 27.28
CA LYS A 135 -27.08 -3.95 27.14
C LYS A 135 -27.81 -5.30 27.12
N LYS A 136 -27.20 -6.36 26.57
CA LYS A 136 -27.80 -7.70 26.58
C LYS A 136 -27.80 -8.30 27.98
N THR A 137 -26.68 -8.16 28.70
CA THR A 137 -26.57 -8.64 30.08
C THR A 137 -27.58 -7.94 30.99
N ASP A 138 -27.73 -6.61 30.87
CA ASP A 138 -28.73 -5.87 31.65
C ASP A 138 -30.16 -6.34 31.37
N GLY A 139 -30.47 -6.66 30.10
CA GLY A 139 -31.78 -7.17 29.69
C GLY A 139 -32.05 -8.63 30.10
N GLU A 140 -31.03 -9.50 30.09
CA GLU A 140 -31.14 -10.91 30.51
C GLU A 140 -31.26 -11.04 32.04
N VAL A 141 -30.55 -10.21 32.80
CA VAL A 141 -30.69 -10.14 34.27
C VAL A 141 -32.09 -9.71 34.68
N LEU A 142 -32.75 -8.84 33.89
CA LEU A 142 -34.15 -8.45 34.10
C LEU A 142 -35.16 -9.53 33.63
N ALA A 143 -34.76 -10.48 32.79
CA ALA A 143 -35.65 -11.46 32.16
C ALA A 143 -35.47 -12.92 32.65
N GLY A 144 -34.53 -13.19 33.56
CA GLY A 144 -34.37 -14.49 34.23
C GLY A 144 -34.00 -15.68 33.31
N GLY A 145 -33.49 -15.43 32.09
CA GLY A 145 -33.16 -16.46 31.12
C GLY A 145 -31.71 -16.95 31.19
N GLU A 146 -31.50 -18.26 31.00
CA GLU A 146 -30.16 -18.87 30.90
C GLU A 146 -29.37 -18.31 29.71
N ALA A 147 -28.14 -17.87 29.97
CA ALA A 147 -27.25 -17.27 28.99
C ALA A 147 -26.78 -18.30 27.95
N GLN A 148 -27.47 -18.38 26.81
CA GLN A 148 -26.98 -19.14 25.67
C GLN A 148 -25.73 -18.46 25.10
N ALA A 149 -24.56 -19.10 25.27
CA ALA A 149 -23.25 -18.60 24.87
C ALA A 149 -23.25 -18.07 23.42
N SER A 150 -23.25 -16.74 23.30
CA SER A 150 -23.46 -16.06 22.03
C SER A 150 -22.25 -16.20 21.09
N ARG A 151 -22.55 -16.74 19.91
CA ARG A 151 -21.83 -16.62 18.63
C ARG A 151 -21.04 -15.30 18.56
N ASN A 152 -19.71 -15.36 18.68
CA ASN A 152 -18.71 -14.30 18.54
C ASN A 152 -19.22 -12.84 18.61
N LYS A 153 -18.99 -12.17 19.75
CA LYS A 153 -19.48 -10.82 20.10
C LYS A 153 -19.22 -9.69 19.08
N PHE A 154 -18.29 -9.90 18.14
CA PHE A 154 -17.93 -8.93 17.11
C PHE A 154 -18.70 -9.12 15.78
N HIS A 155 -19.53 -10.16 15.67
CA HIS A 155 -20.23 -10.48 14.43
C HIS A 155 -21.23 -9.37 14.03
N LYS A 156 -21.03 -8.76 12.86
CA LYS A 156 -21.89 -7.71 12.25
C LYS A 156 -22.04 -6.43 13.10
N VAL A 157 -21.02 -6.06 13.87
CA VAL A 157 -20.96 -4.74 14.54
C VAL A 157 -20.40 -3.71 13.58
N TYR A 158 -21.28 -2.87 13.04
CA TYR A 158 -20.93 -1.75 12.18
C TYR A 158 -21.16 -0.43 12.88
N VAL A 159 -20.21 0.49 12.70
CA VAL A 159 -20.17 1.79 13.36
C VAL A 159 -19.81 2.83 12.32
N ILE A 160 -20.57 3.92 12.30
CA ILE A 160 -20.20 5.08 11.51
C ILE A 160 -19.14 5.89 12.28
N PRO A 161 -17.98 6.20 11.68
CA PRO A 161 -16.96 6.96 12.38
C PRO A 161 -17.48 8.37 12.71
N PRO A 162 -17.17 8.91 13.91
CA PRO A 162 -17.55 10.26 14.28
C PRO A 162 -16.87 11.30 13.39
N THR A 163 -17.48 12.46 13.22
CA THR A 163 -17.00 13.57 12.39
C THR A 163 -15.87 14.35 13.07
N ARG A 164 -14.76 13.67 13.37
CA ARG A 164 -13.57 14.25 14.04
C ARG A 164 -12.27 13.87 13.33
N GLY A 165 -11.27 14.74 13.41
CA GLY A 165 -9.99 14.55 12.73
C GLY A 165 -10.17 14.25 11.24
N VAL A 166 -9.43 13.28 10.73
CA VAL A 166 -9.47 12.84 9.32
C VAL A 166 -10.84 12.30 8.87
N PHE A 167 -11.64 11.76 9.80
CA PHE A 167 -13.00 11.26 9.52
C PHE A 167 -14.06 12.35 9.40
N ARG A 168 -13.68 13.62 9.62
CA ARG A 168 -14.57 14.78 9.41
C ARG A 168 -14.95 14.94 7.95
N TYR A 169 -14.03 14.62 7.03
CA TYR A 169 -14.20 14.89 5.61
C TYR A 169 -14.52 13.64 4.78
N ILE A 170 -13.96 12.50 5.16
CA ILE A 170 -14.03 11.26 4.39
C ILE A 170 -14.24 10.02 5.28
N LEU A 171 -14.84 8.97 4.73
CA LEU A 171 -15.14 7.72 5.45
C LEU A 171 -13.97 6.72 5.44
N TYR A 172 -13.12 6.75 4.41
CA TYR A 172 -12.01 5.82 4.18
C TYR A 172 -10.64 6.53 4.15
N PRO A 173 -10.26 7.29 5.21
CA PRO A 173 -8.97 7.97 5.25
C PRO A 173 -7.78 7.00 5.22
N HIS A 174 -7.93 5.79 5.77
CA HIS A 174 -6.89 4.75 5.71
C HIS A 174 -6.48 4.41 4.28
N TYR A 175 -7.42 4.36 3.31
CA TYR A 175 -7.08 4.14 1.90
C TYR A 175 -6.32 5.32 1.30
N VAL A 176 -6.75 6.55 1.56
CA VAL A 176 -6.07 7.76 1.05
C VAL A 176 -4.63 7.83 1.56
N PHE A 177 -4.43 7.53 2.84
CA PHE A 177 -3.11 7.48 3.45
C PHE A 177 -2.26 6.32 2.90
N GLU A 178 -2.86 5.17 2.58
CA GLU A 178 -2.17 4.07 1.90
C GLU A 178 -1.78 4.44 0.47
N TRP A 179 -2.60 5.23 -0.24
CA TRP A 179 -2.21 5.77 -1.55
C TRP A 179 -1.04 6.75 -1.43
N LEU A 180 -1.09 7.65 -0.43
CA LEU A 180 0.01 8.56 -0.14
C LEU A 180 1.31 7.79 0.17
N GLU A 181 1.18 6.70 0.93
CA GLU A 181 2.29 5.82 1.28
C GLU A 181 2.93 5.22 0.02
N TRP A 182 2.14 4.60 -0.86
CA TRP A 182 2.66 3.97 -2.07
C TRP A 182 3.14 4.97 -3.14
N ILE A 183 2.55 6.17 -3.20
CA ILE A 183 3.09 7.28 -4.01
C ILE A 183 4.46 7.69 -3.47
N GLY A 184 4.59 7.83 -2.14
CA GLY A 184 5.87 8.11 -1.48
C GLY A 184 6.92 7.03 -1.77
N PHE A 185 6.51 5.75 -1.70
CA PHE A 185 7.34 4.61 -2.06
C PHE A 185 7.85 4.69 -3.51
N ALA A 186 6.97 5.02 -4.47
CA ALA A 186 7.35 5.19 -5.86
C ALA A 186 8.35 6.35 -6.04
N LEU A 187 8.13 7.49 -5.38
CA LEU A 187 9.06 8.63 -5.43
C LEU A 187 10.43 8.31 -4.82
N ALA A 188 10.46 7.63 -3.66
CA ALA A 188 11.67 7.07 -3.06
C ALA A 188 12.41 6.15 -4.03
N GLY A 189 11.64 5.36 -4.79
CA GLY A 189 12.08 4.45 -5.84
C GLY A 189 12.86 5.08 -6.99
N THR A 190 12.72 6.39 -7.24
CA THR A 190 13.49 7.08 -8.30
C THR A 190 15.00 7.05 -8.04
N ALA A 191 15.42 6.86 -6.78
CA ALA A 191 16.83 6.73 -6.42
C ALA A 191 17.37 5.30 -6.47
N VAL A 192 16.54 4.30 -6.79
CA VAL A 192 16.96 2.89 -6.87
C VAL A 192 17.94 2.71 -8.02
N ALA A 193 19.11 2.15 -7.69
CA ALA A 193 20.17 1.88 -8.64
C ALA A 193 20.31 0.36 -8.88
N PRO A 194 20.63 -0.07 -10.11
CA PRO A 194 20.82 -1.48 -10.39
C PRO A 194 22.09 -1.99 -9.70
N LEU A 195 22.04 -3.17 -9.09
CA LEU A 195 23.18 -3.76 -8.40
C LEU A 195 24.36 -4.06 -9.34
N SER A 196 24.07 -4.29 -10.63
CA SER A 196 25.07 -4.39 -11.70
C SER A 196 25.91 -3.12 -11.89
N ALA A 197 25.53 -1.98 -11.29
CA ALA A 197 26.32 -0.76 -11.27
C ALA A 197 27.48 -0.80 -10.24
N LEU A 198 27.45 -1.72 -9.28
CA LEU A 198 28.43 -1.80 -8.18
C LEU A 198 29.61 -2.72 -8.50
N THR A 199 29.52 -3.52 -9.57
CA THR A 199 30.58 -4.42 -10.03
C THR A 199 30.79 -4.25 -11.54
N ALA A 200 31.82 -3.53 -11.96
CA ALA A 200 32.39 -3.67 -13.30
C ALA A 200 33.88 -4.01 -13.15
N PRO A 201 34.32 -5.15 -13.69
CA PRO A 201 35.05 -5.03 -14.96
C PRO A 201 34.64 -6.05 -16.04
N VAL A 202 33.55 -6.80 -15.87
CA VAL A 202 33.11 -7.74 -16.92
C VAL A 202 31.84 -7.20 -17.55
N SER A 203 31.87 -6.98 -18.87
CA SER A 203 30.73 -6.67 -19.71
C SER A 203 29.65 -7.74 -19.56
N ALA A 204 28.85 -7.64 -18.50
CA ALA A 204 27.65 -8.43 -18.34
C ALA A 204 26.62 -7.81 -19.29
N SER A 205 26.47 -8.43 -20.47
CA SER A 205 25.33 -8.19 -21.34
C SER A 205 24.09 -8.17 -20.45
N SER A 206 23.40 -7.03 -20.37
CA SER A 206 22.13 -6.95 -19.64
C SER A 206 21.15 -7.85 -20.37
N ILE A 207 21.01 -9.10 -19.91
CA ILE A 207 20.06 -10.05 -20.47
C ILE A 207 18.69 -9.46 -20.14
N ALA A 208 18.03 -8.90 -21.16
CA ALA A 208 16.60 -8.66 -21.09
C ALA A 208 15.93 -10.05 -21.00
N ILE A 209 15.50 -10.43 -19.80
CA ILE A 209 14.87 -11.74 -19.54
C ILE A 209 13.46 -11.80 -20.17
N ALA A 210 12.90 -10.65 -20.59
CA ALA A 210 11.55 -10.55 -21.14
C ALA A 210 11.53 -9.73 -22.45
N PRO A 211 10.60 -10.04 -23.39
CA PRO A 211 10.38 -9.23 -24.57
C PRO A 211 9.98 -7.78 -24.18
N PRO A 212 10.31 -6.78 -25.01
CA PRO A 212 9.95 -5.39 -24.73
C PRO A 212 8.45 -5.21 -24.52
N LEU A 213 8.07 -4.61 -23.39
CA LEU A 213 6.67 -4.36 -23.07
C LEU A 213 6.21 -3.06 -23.73
N ARG A 214 5.05 -3.11 -24.38
CA ARG A 214 4.36 -1.90 -24.82
C ARG A 214 3.84 -1.16 -23.59
N ARG A 215 4.11 0.15 -23.53
CA ARG A 215 3.59 0.97 -22.44
C ARG A 215 2.08 1.01 -22.48
N ALA A 216 1.45 0.76 -21.33
CA ALA A 216 0.01 0.95 -21.18
C ALA A 216 -0.37 2.44 -21.17
N PRO A 217 -1.55 2.84 -21.71
CA PRO A 217 -1.96 4.24 -21.78
C PRO A 217 -1.96 4.97 -20.43
N TRP A 218 -2.34 4.28 -19.34
CA TRP A 218 -2.37 4.83 -17.99
C TRP A 218 -0.97 5.08 -17.37
N LEU A 219 0.09 4.56 -17.98
CA LEU A 219 1.48 4.87 -17.58
C LEU A 219 2.05 6.09 -18.32
N VAL A 220 1.32 6.63 -19.32
CA VAL A 220 1.79 7.77 -20.12
C VAL A 220 2.07 9.01 -19.26
N PRO A 221 1.20 9.43 -18.31
CA PRO A 221 1.46 10.62 -17.50
C PRO A 221 2.72 10.48 -16.64
N ALA A 222 2.92 9.30 -16.04
CA ALA A 222 4.09 9.03 -15.21
C ALA A 222 5.38 8.99 -16.04
N ALA A 223 5.34 8.38 -17.23
CA ALA A 223 6.48 8.36 -18.15
C ALA A 223 6.81 9.76 -18.69
N TRP A 224 5.78 10.56 -18.99
CA TRP A 224 5.95 11.95 -19.40
C TRP A 224 6.59 12.80 -18.29
N ALA A 225 6.14 12.65 -17.04
CA ALA A 225 6.71 13.37 -15.91
C ALA A 225 8.17 12.96 -15.66
N ALA A 226 8.47 11.66 -15.73
CA ALA A 226 9.83 11.15 -15.56
C ALA A 226 10.78 11.69 -16.63
N ASP A 227 10.34 11.76 -17.89
CA ASP A 227 11.09 12.35 -19.01
C ASP A 227 11.34 13.84 -18.79
N LYS A 228 10.31 14.60 -18.39
CA LYS A 228 10.43 16.04 -18.11
C LYS A 228 11.37 16.37 -16.95
N LEU A 229 11.41 15.50 -15.94
CA LEU A 229 12.26 15.67 -14.76
C LEU A 229 13.65 15.00 -14.94
N ALA A 230 13.88 14.33 -16.06
CA ALA A 230 15.08 13.53 -16.32
C ALA A 230 15.41 12.52 -15.19
N VAL A 231 14.37 11.87 -14.65
CA VAL A 231 14.48 10.88 -13.56
C VAL A 231 14.11 9.48 -14.07
N PRO A 232 14.70 8.41 -13.49
CA PRO A 232 14.30 7.05 -13.87
C PRO A 232 12.86 6.78 -13.43
N LEU A 233 12.15 5.97 -14.22
CA LEU A 233 10.77 5.58 -13.94
C LEU A 233 10.75 4.29 -13.09
N PRO A 234 10.36 4.34 -11.80
CA PRO A 234 10.24 3.18 -10.92
C PRO A 234 8.99 2.37 -11.29
N LEU A 235 9.07 1.66 -12.41
CA LEU A 235 7.91 1.09 -13.10
C LEU A 235 7.08 0.14 -12.21
N PRO A 236 7.66 -0.88 -11.52
CA PRO A 236 6.86 -1.76 -10.68
C PRO A 236 6.18 -1.05 -9.50
N ALA A 237 6.85 -0.05 -8.91
CA ALA A 237 6.25 0.74 -7.84
C ALA A 237 5.04 1.54 -8.35
N ILE A 238 5.15 2.19 -9.51
CA ILE A 238 4.04 2.95 -10.12
C ILE A 238 2.88 2.03 -10.50
N VAL A 239 3.16 0.87 -11.08
CA VAL A 239 2.13 -0.13 -11.40
C VAL A 239 1.41 -0.55 -10.12
N PHE A 240 2.14 -0.71 -9.02
CA PHE A 240 1.53 -1.05 -7.73
C PHE A 240 0.67 0.10 -7.16
N VAL A 241 1.09 1.36 -7.28
CA VAL A 241 0.25 2.53 -6.94
C VAL A 241 -1.06 2.49 -7.72
N VAL A 242 -0.98 2.32 -9.04
CA VAL A 242 -2.18 2.24 -9.90
C VAL A 242 -3.09 1.12 -9.41
N ASN A 243 -2.54 -0.08 -9.18
CA ASN A 243 -3.30 -1.21 -8.69
C ASN A 243 -3.96 -0.94 -7.32
N ALA A 244 -3.24 -0.32 -6.39
CA ALA A 244 -3.77 0.04 -5.06
C ALA A 244 -4.97 0.99 -5.19
N VAL A 245 -4.85 2.04 -6.01
CA VAL A 245 -5.92 3.00 -6.26
C VAL A 245 -7.11 2.33 -6.95
N THR A 246 -6.87 1.58 -8.03
CA THR A 246 -7.94 0.95 -8.81
C THR A 246 -8.67 -0.15 -8.03
N ASN A 247 -8.01 -0.78 -7.06
CA ASN A 247 -8.66 -1.74 -6.17
C ASN A 247 -9.43 -1.03 -5.06
N MET A 248 -8.82 -0.09 -4.34
CA MET A 248 -9.42 0.51 -3.13
C MET A 248 -10.53 1.51 -3.45
N LEU A 249 -10.44 2.26 -4.55
CA LEU A 249 -11.40 3.33 -4.86
C LEU A 249 -12.83 2.80 -5.11
N PRO A 250 -13.06 1.75 -5.93
CA PRO A 250 -14.38 1.14 -6.07
C PRO A 250 -14.92 0.60 -4.75
N HIS A 251 -14.06 -0.04 -3.96
CA HIS A 251 -14.43 -0.56 -2.63
C HIS A 251 -14.88 0.56 -1.68
N ALA A 252 -14.17 1.69 -1.66
CA ALA A 252 -14.55 2.85 -0.84
C ALA A 252 -15.91 3.42 -1.27
N ARG A 253 -16.13 3.55 -2.59
CA ARG A 253 -17.39 4.04 -3.15
C ARG A 253 -18.57 3.14 -2.77
N TRP A 254 -18.43 1.82 -2.95
CA TRP A 254 -19.46 0.88 -2.52
C TRP A 254 -19.68 0.89 -1.01
N GLY A 255 -18.60 1.06 -0.26
CA GLY A 255 -18.64 1.22 1.19
C GLY A 255 -19.43 2.45 1.64
N ARG A 256 -19.23 3.62 0.99
CA ARG A 256 -20.03 4.82 1.24
C ARG A 256 -21.50 4.57 0.92
N LYS A 257 -21.82 3.97 -0.23
CA LYS A 257 -23.20 3.63 -0.60
C LYS A 257 -23.86 2.77 0.48
N TRP A 258 -23.14 1.76 0.97
CA TRP A 258 -23.60 0.92 2.06
C TRP A 258 -23.81 1.70 3.37
N TYR A 259 -22.93 2.65 3.73
CA TYR A 259 -23.14 3.51 4.90
C TYR A 259 -24.40 4.37 4.78
N VAL A 260 -24.68 4.93 3.60
CA VAL A 260 -25.90 5.71 3.33
C VAL A 260 -27.14 4.84 3.46
N GLU A 261 -27.15 3.64 2.87
CA GLU A 261 -28.26 2.70 2.96
C GLU A 261 -28.49 2.23 4.41
N LYS A 262 -27.41 2.04 5.18
CA LYS A 262 -27.49 1.47 6.53
C LYS A 262 -27.81 2.49 7.62
N PHE A 263 -27.26 3.69 7.54
CA PHE A 263 -27.34 4.72 8.59
C PHE A 263 -28.05 6.01 8.14
N GLY A 264 -28.36 6.15 6.86
CA GLY A 264 -28.97 7.33 6.27
C GLY A 264 -27.96 8.44 5.92
N GLU A 265 -28.31 9.27 4.93
CA GLU A 265 -27.46 10.36 4.44
C GLU A 265 -27.12 11.38 5.55
N LYS A 266 -28.06 11.64 6.46
CA LYS A 266 -27.85 12.56 7.59
C LYS A 266 -26.71 12.09 8.52
N ALA A 267 -26.56 10.78 8.73
CA ALA A 267 -25.49 10.24 9.55
C ALA A 267 -24.13 10.30 8.84
N VAL A 268 -24.12 10.14 7.52
CA VAL A 268 -22.91 10.31 6.69
C VAL A 268 -22.48 11.78 6.64
N ALA A 269 -23.38 12.73 6.90
CA ALA A 269 -23.09 14.15 7.04
C ALA A 269 -22.35 14.74 5.82
N GLY A 270 -22.74 14.31 4.61
CA GLY A 270 -22.16 14.80 3.35
C GLY A 270 -20.71 14.38 3.08
N ARG A 271 -20.12 13.52 3.91
CA ARG A 271 -18.74 13.04 3.73
C ARG A 271 -18.61 12.21 2.46
N GLY A 272 -17.48 12.37 1.76
CA GLY A 272 -17.09 11.47 0.68
C GLY A 272 -16.54 10.14 1.22
N ALA A 273 -16.36 9.17 0.35
CA ALA A 273 -15.64 7.94 0.63
C ALA A 273 -14.15 8.24 0.83
N VAL A 274 -13.52 8.91 -0.15
CA VAL A 274 -12.08 9.21 -0.20
C VAL A 274 -11.77 10.66 -0.59
N LEU A 275 -12.69 11.38 -1.24
CA LEU A 275 -12.50 12.78 -1.61
C LEU A 275 -13.40 13.71 -0.77
N PRO A 276 -12.85 14.72 -0.09
CA PRO A 276 -13.64 15.71 0.64
C PRO A 276 -14.66 16.41 -0.26
N GLY A 277 -15.92 16.48 0.18
CA GLY A 277 -16.97 17.22 -0.52
C GLY A 277 -17.49 16.57 -1.82
N CYS A 278 -16.96 15.41 -2.23
CA CYS A 278 -17.50 14.65 -3.34
C CYS A 278 -18.45 13.57 -2.81
N SER A 279 -19.77 13.71 -2.99
CA SER A 279 -20.74 12.71 -2.54
C SER A 279 -20.78 11.44 -3.42
N TRP A 280 -20.23 11.52 -4.63
CA TRP A 280 -20.08 10.40 -5.55
C TRP A 280 -18.84 9.53 -5.24
N MET A 281 -17.77 10.15 -4.73
CA MET A 281 -16.55 9.52 -4.22
C MET A 281 -16.45 9.68 -2.72
#